data_AF-A0A1F6DKE1-F1
#
_entry.id   AF-A0A1F6DKE1-F1
#
_cell.length_a   1.000
_cell.length_b   1.000
_cell.length_c   1.000
_cell.angle_alpha   90.00
_cell.angle_beta   90.00
_cell.angle_gamma   90.00
#
_symmetry.space_group_name_H-M   'P 1'
#
loop_
_entity.id
_entity.type
_entity.pdbx_description
1 polymer ?
#
loop_
_entity_poly.entity_id
_entity_poly.type
_entity_poly.pdbx_seq_one_letter_code
_entity_poly.pdbx_strand_id
1 'polypeptide(L)'
;MTTATLLKKAVSKDEGVVVLSLKEYDRLLATHVPNYYLTGKAATDLDKLVEEGLREYAEGKTIHASSISEALAIRRKQGHKKK
;
A
#
# COMPACT_ATOMS: atom_id res chain seq x y z
N MET A 1 -4.13 12.58 10.75
CA MET A 1 -5.13 12.06 11.71
C MET A 1 -5.59 10.70 11.21
N THR A 2 -5.36 9.65 11.99
CA THR A 2 -5.79 8.28 11.64
C THR A 2 -7.20 8.08 12.19
N THR A 3 -8.18 7.85 11.31
CA THR A 3 -9.58 7.64 11.69
C THR A 3 -9.88 6.15 11.74
N ALA A 4 -10.26 5.64 12.92
CA ALA A 4 -10.72 4.27 13.08
C ALA A 4 -12.26 4.21 12.99
N THR A 5 -12.78 3.35 12.12
CA THR A 5 -14.23 3.16 11.95
C THR A 5 -14.70 2.02 12.83
N LEU A 6 -15.65 2.28 13.73
CA LEU A 6 -16.17 1.30 14.69
C LEU A 6 -17.63 0.96 14.41
N LEU A 7 -18.01 -0.31 14.63
CA LEU A 7 -19.42 -0.69 14.64
C LEU A 7 -20.14 -0.14 15.88
N LYS A 8 -21.13 0.75 15.68
CA LYS A 8 -21.95 1.36 16.75
C LYS A 8 -22.54 0.37 17.76
N LYS A 9 -22.84 -0.87 17.34
CA LYS A 9 -23.46 -1.90 18.18
C LYS A 9 -22.49 -2.55 19.17
N ALA A 10 -21.19 -2.45 18.92
CA ALA A 10 -20.13 -3.08 19.72
C ALA A 10 -19.41 -2.08 20.64
N VAL A 11 -19.96 -0.87 20.78
CA VAL A 11 -19.34 0.27 21.46
C VAL A 11 -20.24 0.75 22.58
N SER A 12 -19.81 0.56 23.83
CA SER A 12 -20.31 1.31 24.98
C SER A 12 -19.41 2.52 25.21
N LYS A 13 -20.01 3.70 25.37
CA LYS A 13 -19.30 4.96 25.63
C LYS A 13 -19.53 5.33 27.08
N ASP A 14 -18.53 5.16 27.92
CA ASP A 14 -18.52 5.64 29.31
C ASP A 14 -17.36 6.61 29.49
N GLU A 15 -17.66 7.82 29.98
CA GLU A 15 -16.69 8.82 30.44
C GLU A 15 -15.43 9.03 29.56
N GLY A 16 -15.57 8.94 28.23
CA GLY A 16 -14.46 9.14 27.28
C GLY A 16 -13.67 7.87 26.93
N VAL A 17 -14.11 6.70 27.41
CA VAL A 17 -13.57 5.38 27.08
C VAL A 17 -14.53 4.62 26.17
N VAL A 18 -13.99 3.92 25.17
CA VAL A 18 -14.74 3.06 24.25
C VAL A 18 -14.45 1.61 24.59
N VAL A 19 -15.47 0.90 25.08
CA VAL A 19 -15.37 -0.54 25.36
C VAL A 19 -15.78 -1.31 24.11
N LEU A 20 -14.91 -2.19 23.64
CA LEU A 20 -15.09 -3.03 22.44
C LEU A 20 -15.12 -4.51 22.82
N SER A 21 -15.91 -5.30 22.09
CA SER A 21 -15.78 -6.76 22.13
C SER A 21 -14.42 -7.19 21.54
N LEU A 22 -13.81 -8.25 22.08
CA LEU A 22 -12.54 -8.79 21.59
C LEU A 22 -12.57 -9.07 20.07
N LYS A 23 -13.69 -9.56 19.55
CA LYS A 23 -13.88 -9.82 18.12
C LYS A 23 -13.75 -8.56 17.25
N GLU A 24 -14.25 -7.42 17.71
CA GLU A 24 -14.16 -6.16 16.97
C GLU A 24 -12.76 -5.53 17.12
N TYR A 25 -12.11 -5.74 18.27
CA TYR A 25 -10.71 -5.36 18.47
C TYR A 25 -9.77 -6.12 17.52
N ASP A 26 -9.91 -7.45 17.41
CA ASP A 26 -9.11 -8.27 16.50
C ASP A 26 -9.31 -7.86 15.03
N ARG A 27 -10.56 -7.50 14.67
CA ARG A 27 -10.88 -6.98 13.33
C ARG A 27 -10.15 -5.66 13.05
N LEU A 28 -10.14 -4.72 14.00
CA LEU A 28 -9.45 -3.45 13.85
C LEU A 28 -7.94 -3.65 13.66
N LEU A 29 -7.34 -4.56 14.43
CA LEU A 29 -5.94 -4.94 14.27
C LEU A 29 -5.67 -5.53 12.89
N ALA A 30 -6.56 -6.39 12.38
CA ALA A 30 -6.41 -6.98 11.05
C ALA A 30 -6.57 -5.95 9.90
N THR A 31 -7.36 -4.89 10.12
CA THR A 31 -7.52 -3.80 9.13
C THR A 31 -6.41 -2.75 9.24
N HIS A 32 -5.69 -2.73 10.35
CA HIS A 32 -4.60 -1.79 10.57
C HIS A 32 -3.40 -2.22 9.72
N VAL A 33 -3.23 -1.58 8.57
CA VAL A 33 -2.02 -1.72 7.76
C VAL A 33 -0.82 -1.30 8.62
N PRO A 34 0.12 -2.20 8.94
CA PRO A 34 1.27 -1.82 9.75
C PRO A 34 2.11 -0.83 8.92
N ASN A 35 2.49 0.29 9.53
CA ASN A 35 3.44 1.20 8.92
C ASN A 35 4.82 0.58 9.01
N TYR A 36 5.30 0.05 7.88
CA TYR A 36 6.66 -0.45 7.77
C TYR A 36 7.58 0.67 7.29
N TYR A 37 8.52 1.05 8.14
CA TYR A 37 9.59 1.98 7.78
C TYR A 37 10.78 1.19 7.27
N LEU A 38 11.13 1.37 5.99
CA LEU A 38 12.37 0.82 5.44
C LEU A 38 13.55 1.62 6.01
N THR A 39 14.61 0.92 6.38
CA THR A 39 15.84 1.52 6.91
C THR A 39 17.07 0.92 6.24
N GLY A 40 18.18 1.66 6.31
CA GLY A 40 19.47 1.24 5.77
C GLY A 40 19.41 0.94 4.27
N LYS A 41 20.02 -0.18 3.86
CA LYS A 41 20.14 -0.58 2.44
C LYS A 41 18.79 -0.67 1.73
N ALA A 42 17.76 -1.17 2.40
CA ALA A 42 16.43 -1.34 1.79
C ALA A 42 15.79 0.01 1.43
N ALA A 43 15.99 1.05 2.25
CA ALA A 43 15.54 2.40 1.94
C ALA A 43 16.30 2.96 0.73
N THR A 44 17.64 2.85 0.74
CA THR A 44 18.49 3.33 -0.35
C THR A 44 18.21 2.65 -1.69
N ASP A 45 17.96 1.34 -1.68
CA ASP A 45 17.62 0.58 -2.88
C ASP A 45 16.27 1.04 -3.46
N LEU A 46 15.30 1.35 -2.60
CA LEU A 46 14.03 1.92 -3.03
C LEU A 46 14.20 3.33 -3.61
N ASP A 47 14.98 4.20 -2.97
CA ASP A 47 15.24 5.56 -3.46
C ASP A 47 15.84 5.54 -4.87
N LYS A 48 16.81 4.66 -5.09
CA LYS A 48 17.42 4.46 -6.42
C LYS A 48 16.40 3.98 -7.46
N LEU A 49 15.55 3.02 -7.09
CA LEU A 49 14.50 2.52 -7.99
C LEU A 49 13.53 3.63 -8.40
N VAL A 50 13.16 4.50 -7.46
CA VAL A 50 12.29 5.66 -7.74
C VAL A 50 13.00 6.67 -8.65
N GLU A 51 14.26 7.00 -8.36
CA GLU A 51 15.06 7.92 -9.17
C GLU A 51 15.18 7.44 -10.62
N GLU A 52 15.51 6.16 -10.82
CA GLU A 52 15.59 5.56 -12.15
C GLU A 52 14.24 5.58 -12.87
N GLY A 53 13.15 5.25 -12.17
CA GLY A 53 11.80 5.29 -12.74
C GLY A 53 11.38 6.71 -13.16
N LEU A 54 11.73 7.74 -12.38
CA LEU A 54 11.47 9.13 -12.74
C LEU A 54 12.28 9.56 -13.97
N ARG A 55 13.54 9.14 -14.06
CA ARG A 55 14.37 9.38 -15.25
C ARG A 55 13.77 8.71 -16.49
N GLU A 56 13.38 7.44 -16.40
CA GLU A 56 12.75 6.71 -17.51
C GLU A 56 11.42 7.36 -17.94
N TYR A 57 10.66 7.90 -17.00
CA TYR A 57 9.46 8.67 -17.29
C TYR A 57 9.77 9.94 -18.08
N ALA A 58 10.77 10.73 -17.64
CA ALA A 58 11.22 11.93 -18.34
C ALA A 58 11.74 11.63 -19.76
N GLU A 59 12.39 10.49 -19.94
CA GLU A 59 12.89 10.01 -21.24
C GLU A 59 11.80 9.39 -22.13
N GLY A 60 10.56 9.29 -21.66
CA GLY A 60 9.44 8.70 -22.41
C GLY A 60 9.54 7.18 -22.58
N LYS A 61 10.32 6.49 -21.74
CA LYS A 61 10.52 5.03 -21.79
C LYS A 61 9.45 4.24 -21.02
N THR A 62 8.41 4.93 -20.55
CA THR A 62 7.31 4.34 -19.78
C THR A 62 6.18 3.85 -20.68
N ILE A 63 5.35 2.95 -20.16
CA ILE A 63 4.13 2.48 -20.82
C ILE A 63 2.92 3.19 -20.22
N HIS A 64 1.94 3.50 -21.06
CA HIS A 64 0.63 3.94 -20.58
C HIS A 64 -0.29 2.73 -20.40
N ALA A 65 -0.98 2.66 -19.26
CA ALA A 65 -1.96 1.63 -18.97
C ALA A 65 -3.08 2.22 -18.09
N SER A 66 -4.31 1.78 -18.29
CA SER A 66 -5.49 2.22 -17.54
C SER A 66 -5.59 1.58 -16.16
N SER A 67 -4.84 0.48 -15.93
CA SER A 67 -4.80 -0.24 -14.65
C SER A 67 -3.46 -0.93 -14.42
N ILE A 68 -3.18 -1.26 -13.16
CA ILE A 68 -1.99 -2.04 -12.77
C ILE A 68 -2.00 -3.42 -13.43
N SER A 69 -3.16 -4.09 -13.46
CA SER A 69 -3.31 -5.40 -14.10
C SER A 69 -2.96 -5.36 -15.58
N GLU A 70 -3.39 -4.31 -16.28
CA GLU A 70 -3.04 -4.07 -17.67
C GLU A 70 -1.54 -3.80 -17.84
N ALA A 71 -0.95 -2.93 -17.01
CA ALA A 71 0.48 -2.65 -17.04
C ALA A 71 1.33 -3.92 -16.88
N LEU A 72 0.95 -4.80 -15.93
CA LEU A 72 1.62 -6.09 -15.71
C LEU A 72 1.48 -7.03 -16.91
N ALA A 73 0.31 -7.07 -17.54
CA ALA A 73 0.08 -7.88 -18.74
C ALA A 73 0.93 -7.40 -19.93
N ILE A 74 1.03 -6.08 -20.14
CA ILE A 74 1.87 -5.46 -21.17
C ILE A 74 3.34 -5.82 -20.94
N ARG A 75 3.83 -5.64 -19.70
CA ARG A 75 5.23 -5.95 -19.34
C ARG A 75 5.56 -7.42 -19.56
N ARG A 76 4.67 -8.34 -19.18
CA ARG A 76 4.84 -9.79 -19.42
C ARG A 76 4.97 -10.11 -20.91
N LYS A 77 4.16 -9.49 -21.77
CA LYS A 77 4.24 -9.66 -23.24
C LYS A 77 5.55 -9.11 -23.83
N GLN A 78 6.06 -7.99 -23.32
CA GLN A 78 7.33 -7.41 -23.77
C GLN A 78 8.55 -8.28 -23.42
N GLY A 79 8.52 -8.99 -22.29
CA GLY A 79 9.56 -9.94 -21.89
C GLY A 79 9.66 -11.18 -22.81
N HIS A 80 8.56 -11.58 -23.46
CA HIS A 80 8.55 -12.70 -24.41
C HIS A 80 9.06 -12.35 -25.81
N LYS A 81 9.09 -11.06 -26.20
CA LYS A 81 9.59 -10.61 -27.50
C LYS A 81 11.12 -10.45 -27.57
N LYS A 82 11.82 -10.53 -26.44
CA LYS A 82 13.29 -10.41 -26.36
C LYS A 82 14.01 -11.78 -26.23
N LYS A 83 13.32 -12.89 -26.46
CA LYS A 83 13.90 -14.24 -26.54
C LYS A 83 13.88 -14.74 -27.97
#